data_AF-A0A1B6CZC1-F1
#
_entry.id   AF-A0A1B6CZC1-F1
#
_cell.length_a   1.000
_cell.length_b   1.000
_cell.length_c   1.000
_cell.angle_alpha   90.00
_cell.angle_beta   90.00
_cell.angle_gamma   90.00
#
_symmetry.space_group_name_H-M   'P 1'
#
loop_
_entity.id
_entity.type
_entity.pdbx_description
1 polymer ?
#
loop_
_entity_poly.entity_id
_entity_poly.type
_entity_poly.pdbx_seq_one_letter_code
_entity_poly.pdbx_strand_id
1 'polypeptide(L)'
;SKVEDVQGMLDDYQKLLDELKNWKNGLGDLEGVGNLQNIIQQQDGLIHAIEDQISRLRQLLLLREQYLALITDITTFITRYTGVVRDIETGGHSVQEKIKKYDEVIVKIQECEALLAAATDKGEQIANEGSAADRNDITAQLQSLKQQLTALRRAVERQ
;
A
#
# COMPACT_ATOMS: atom_id res chain seq x y z
N SER A 1 -10.01 -2.66 -14.61
CA SER A 1 -11.05 -2.99 -13.62
C SER A 1 -10.98 -2.15 -12.33
N LYS A 2 -10.05 -2.34 -11.37
CA LYS A 2 -10.08 -1.54 -10.09
C LYS A 2 -9.58 -0.08 -10.19
N VAL A 3 -8.74 0.24 -11.18
CA VAL A 3 -8.20 1.61 -11.40
C VAL A 3 -9.19 2.50 -12.14
N GLU A 4 -9.96 1.93 -13.07
CA GLU A 4 -11.01 2.63 -13.81
C GLU A 4 -12.15 3.10 -12.87
N ASP A 5 -12.47 2.32 -11.83
CA ASP A 5 -13.49 2.70 -10.84
C ASP A 5 -13.08 3.93 -10.01
N VAL A 6 -11.80 4.10 -9.69
CA VAL A 6 -11.30 5.26 -8.94
C VAL A 6 -11.22 6.50 -9.83
N GLN A 7 -10.85 6.33 -11.10
CA GLN A 7 -10.83 7.41 -12.07
C GLN A 7 -12.24 7.94 -12.36
N GLY A 8 -13.22 7.05 -12.54
CA GLY A 8 -14.61 7.44 -12.72
C GLY A 8 -15.16 8.22 -11.53
N MET A 9 -14.79 7.83 -10.31
CA MET A 9 -15.21 8.53 -9.10
C MET A 9 -14.58 9.94 -9.00
N LEU A 10 -13.31 10.10 -9.40
CA LEU A 10 -12.66 11.41 -9.48
C LEU A 10 -13.35 12.34 -10.48
N ASP A 11 -13.73 11.81 -11.64
CA ASP A 11 -14.40 12.58 -12.69
C ASP A 11 -15.81 13.03 -12.22
N ASP A 12 -16.54 12.17 -11.49
CA ASP A 12 -17.83 12.51 -10.88
C ASP A 12 -17.72 13.61 -9.82
N TYR A 13 -16.71 13.54 -8.93
CA TYR A 13 -16.48 14.58 -7.92
C TYR A 13 -16.04 15.91 -8.54
N GLN A 14 -15.23 15.88 -9.60
CA GLN A 14 -14.81 17.08 -10.32
C GLN A 14 -16.00 17.77 -11.00
N LYS A 15 -16.90 16.99 -11.59
CA LYS A 15 -18.14 17.51 -12.20
C LYS A 15 -19.06 18.18 -11.16
N LEU A 16 -19.25 17.54 -10.00
CA LEU A 16 -20.00 18.11 -8.88
C LEU A 16 -19.41 19.44 -8.38
N LEU A 17 -18.07 19.52 -8.31
CA LEU A 17 -17.37 20.74 -7.91
C LEU A 17 -17.60 21.89 -8.88
N ASP A 18 -17.59 21.61 -10.18
CA ASP A 18 -17.80 22.63 -11.22
C ASP A 18 -19.27 23.10 -11.27
N GLU A 19 -20.22 22.19 -11.04
CA GLU A 19 -21.64 22.53 -10.88
C GLU A 19 -21.87 23.44 -9.66
N LEU A 20 -21.23 23.16 -8.52
CA LEU A 20 -21.31 23.98 -7.31
C LEU A 20 -20.73 25.39 -7.50
N LYS A 21 -19.61 25.51 -8.24
CA LYS A 21 -19.01 26.81 -8.59
C LYS A 21 -19.92 27.63 -9.51
N ASN A 22 -20.56 26.98 -10.48
CA ASN A 22 -21.51 27.66 -11.37
C ASN A 22 -22.75 28.15 -10.63
N TRP A 23 -23.28 27.37 -9.68
CA TRP A 23 -24.41 27.79 -8.85
C TRP A 23 -24.06 29.00 -7.97
N LYS A 24 -22.86 29.02 -7.37
CA LYS A 24 -22.33 30.15 -6.58
C LYS A 24 -22.28 31.45 -7.38
N ASN A 25 -21.89 31.39 -8.66
CA ASN A 25 -21.80 32.56 -9.53
C ASN A 25 -23.17 33.10 -9.96
N GLY A 26 -24.22 32.26 -9.99
CA GLY A 26 -25.59 32.67 -10.35
C GLY A 26 -26.39 33.35 -9.24
N LEU A 27 -25.86 33.43 -8.01
CA LEU A 27 -26.59 33.84 -6.80
C LEU A 27 -26.45 35.32 -6.41
N GLY A 28 -25.80 36.14 -7.22
CA GLY A 28 -25.47 37.54 -6.88
C GLY A 28 -26.67 38.50 -6.69
N ASP A 29 -27.91 38.10 -6.97
CA ASP A 29 -28.97 39.07 -7.32
C ASP A 29 -30.25 39.10 -6.47
N LEU A 30 -30.37 38.39 -5.33
CA LEU A 30 -31.64 38.40 -4.56
C LEU A 30 -31.49 38.46 -3.03
N GLU A 31 -32.31 39.32 -2.42
CA GLU A 31 -32.46 39.70 -0.99
C GLU A 31 -32.76 38.55 0.02
N GLY A 32 -32.41 37.29 -0.27
CA GLY A 32 -32.50 36.13 0.63
C GLY A 32 -31.30 35.97 1.59
N VAL A 33 -30.68 37.07 2.00
CA VAL A 33 -29.28 37.14 2.50
C VAL A 33 -29.00 36.20 3.68
N GLY A 34 -29.90 36.03 4.65
CA GLY A 34 -29.67 35.17 5.82
C GLY A 34 -29.71 33.66 5.52
N ASN A 35 -30.68 33.22 4.71
CA ASN A 35 -30.74 31.82 4.27
C ASN A 35 -29.62 31.50 3.27
N LEU A 36 -29.28 32.46 2.41
CA LEU A 36 -28.12 32.36 1.52
C LEU A 36 -26.81 32.26 2.29
N GLN A 37 -26.63 33.03 3.36
CA GLN A 37 -25.41 32.99 4.17
C GLN A 37 -25.26 31.65 4.93
N ASN A 38 -26.37 31.06 5.39
CA ASN A 38 -26.37 29.72 5.96
C ASN A 38 -26.03 28.65 4.90
N ILE A 39 -26.63 28.75 3.70
CA ILE A 39 -26.32 27.85 2.58
C ILE A 39 -24.84 27.98 2.16
N ILE A 40 -24.30 29.20 2.09
CA ILE A 40 -22.88 29.44 1.79
C ILE A 40 -21.98 28.80 2.86
N GLN A 41 -22.30 28.95 4.15
CA GLN A 41 -21.55 28.30 5.23
C GLN A 41 -21.61 26.77 5.16
N GLN A 42 -22.77 26.20 4.85
CA GLN A 42 -22.92 24.76 4.64
C GLN A 42 -22.11 24.29 3.43
N GLN A 43 -22.12 25.06 2.33
CA GLN A 43 -21.35 24.77 1.13
C GLN A 43 -19.84 24.81 1.42
N ASP A 44 -19.36 25.84 2.12
CA ASP A 44 -17.95 25.95 2.51
C ASP A 44 -17.55 24.77 3.41
N GLY A 45 -18.43 24.35 4.35
CA GLY A 45 -18.21 23.16 5.16
C GLY A 45 -18.11 21.86 4.35
N LEU A 46 -18.98 21.69 3.35
CA LEU A 46 -18.92 20.54 2.44
C LEU A 46 -17.65 20.56 1.58
N ILE A 47 -17.23 21.74 1.10
CA ILE A 47 -15.98 21.90 0.34
C ILE A 47 -14.79 21.44 1.20
N HIS A 48 -14.68 21.92 2.43
CA HIS A 48 -13.59 21.52 3.34
C HIS A 48 -13.62 20.01 3.61
N ALA A 49 -14.80 19.44 3.86
CA ALA A 49 -14.93 18.00 4.07
C ALA A 49 -14.48 17.19 2.85
N ILE A 50 -14.79 17.64 1.63
CA ILE A 50 -14.34 17.00 0.39
C ILE A 50 -12.82 17.13 0.22
N GLU A 51 -12.26 18.31 0.47
CA GLU A 51 -10.80 18.53 0.40
C GLU A 51 -10.04 17.61 1.37
N ASP A 52 -10.54 17.45 2.59
CA ASP A 52 -10.00 16.52 3.58
C ASP A 52 -10.07 15.06 3.10
N GLN A 53 -11.21 14.64 2.52
CA GLN A 53 -11.35 13.29 1.95
C GLN A 53 -10.38 13.06 0.78
N ILE A 54 -10.21 14.04 -0.11
CA ILE A 54 -9.26 13.95 -1.23
C ILE A 54 -7.83 13.79 -0.70
N SER A 55 -7.45 14.59 0.30
CA SER A 55 -6.12 14.50 0.93
C SER A 55 -5.87 13.11 1.51
N ARG A 56 -6.86 12.57 2.25
CA ARG A 56 -6.82 11.23 2.82
C ARG A 56 -6.69 10.14 1.75
N LEU A 57 -7.48 10.20 0.69
CA LEU A 57 -7.43 9.23 -0.40
C LEU A 57 -6.07 9.23 -1.11
N ARG A 58 -5.46 10.40 -1.31
CA ARG A 58 -4.11 10.51 -1.87
C ARG A 58 -3.06 9.85 -0.99
N GLN A 59 -3.14 10.04 0.32
CA GLN A 59 -2.25 9.38 1.27
C GLN A 59 -2.41 7.86 1.26
N LEU A 60 -3.65 7.37 1.23
CA LEU A 60 -3.95 5.94 1.17
C LEU A 60 -3.45 5.31 -0.14
N LEU A 61 -3.58 6.03 -1.27
CA LEU A 61 -3.03 5.59 -2.56
C LEU A 61 -1.51 5.42 -2.50
N LEU A 62 -0.80 6.43 -2.02
CA LEU A 62 0.66 6.38 -1.87
C LEU A 62 1.09 5.23 -0.95
N LEU A 63 0.37 5.03 0.16
CA LEU A 63 0.62 3.93 1.09
C LEU A 63 0.46 2.57 0.40
N ARG A 64 -0.55 2.42 -0.44
CA ARG A 64 -0.80 1.20 -1.24
C ARG A 64 0.29 0.93 -2.26
N GLU A 65 0.77 1.96 -2.96
CA GLU A 65 1.90 1.84 -3.90
C GLU A 65 3.17 1.38 -3.19
N GLN A 66 3.49 1.98 -2.05
CA GLN A 66 4.65 1.59 -1.23
C GLN A 66 4.53 0.15 -0.72
N TYR A 67 3.34 -0.27 -0.29
CA TYR A 67 3.07 -1.65 0.11
C TYR A 67 3.32 -2.62 -1.04
N LEU A 68 2.76 -2.35 -2.23
CA LEU A 68 2.95 -3.22 -3.40
C LEU A 68 4.41 -3.31 -3.84
N ALA A 69 5.17 -2.22 -3.76
CA ALA A 69 6.61 -2.23 -4.01
C ALA A 69 7.35 -3.16 -3.04
N LEU A 70 7.07 -3.05 -1.73
CA LEU A 70 7.68 -3.93 -0.73
C LEU A 70 7.33 -5.41 -0.95
N ILE A 71 6.07 -5.72 -1.27
CA ILE A 71 5.64 -7.08 -1.59
C ILE A 71 6.41 -7.63 -2.80
N THR A 72 6.60 -6.81 -3.83
CA THR A 72 7.35 -7.17 -5.04
C THR A 72 8.82 -7.44 -4.72
N ASP A 73 9.44 -6.58 -3.91
CA ASP A 73 10.84 -6.72 -3.50
C ASP A 73 11.05 -7.99 -2.67
N ILE A 74 10.18 -8.26 -1.70
CA ILE A 74 10.24 -9.47 -0.86
C ILE A 74 10.03 -10.73 -1.71
N THR A 75 9.06 -10.71 -2.63
CA THR A 75 8.79 -11.86 -3.50
C THR A 75 10.00 -12.15 -4.40
N THR A 76 10.57 -11.10 -5.00
CA THR A 76 11.77 -11.19 -5.84
C THR A 76 12.96 -11.71 -5.04
N PHE A 77 13.14 -11.22 -3.81
CA PHE A 77 14.15 -11.70 -2.90
C PHE A 77 14.01 -13.20 -2.63
N ILE A 78 12.82 -13.66 -2.23
CA ILE A 78 12.56 -15.07 -1.92
C ILE A 78 12.86 -15.95 -3.13
N THR A 79 12.38 -15.59 -4.32
CA THR A 79 12.66 -16.35 -5.54
C THR A 79 14.15 -16.42 -5.84
N ARG A 80 14.86 -15.29 -5.76
CA ARG A 80 16.30 -15.22 -6.02
C ARG A 80 17.10 -16.06 -5.04
N TYR A 81 16.88 -15.86 -3.74
CA TYR A 81 17.70 -16.51 -2.71
C TYR A 81 17.35 -17.98 -2.52
N THR A 82 16.13 -18.41 -2.87
CA THR A 82 15.83 -19.84 -3.02
C THR A 82 16.73 -20.48 -4.09
N GLY A 83 16.95 -19.79 -5.23
CA GLY A 83 17.89 -20.22 -6.25
C GLY A 83 19.34 -20.27 -5.74
N VAL A 84 19.77 -19.20 -5.05
CA VAL A 84 21.13 -19.13 -4.47
C VAL A 84 21.38 -20.27 -3.49
N VAL A 85 20.45 -20.55 -2.56
CA VAL A 85 20.60 -21.64 -1.59
C VAL A 85 20.74 -22.99 -2.30
N ARG A 86 19.88 -23.26 -3.30
CA ARG A 86 19.99 -24.48 -4.11
C ARG A 86 21.33 -24.60 -4.83
N ASP A 87 21.86 -23.48 -5.35
CA ASP A 87 23.15 -23.46 -6.05
C ASP A 87 24.32 -23.66 -5.07
N ILE A 88 24.21 -23.21 -3.82
CA ILE A 88 25.20 -23.50 -2.77
C ILE A 88 25.19 -25.00 -2.42
N GLU A 89 24.00 -25.60 -2.31
CA GLU A 89 23.83 -27.01 -1.97
C GLU A 89 24.38 -27.93 -3.06
N THR A 90 23.97 -27.68 -4.30
CA THR A 90 24.29 -28.52 -5.46
C THR A 90 25.62 -28.15 -6.12
N GLY A 91 26.13 -26.95 -5.87
CA GLY A 91 27.44 -26.50 -6.31
C GLY A 91 28.54 -27.30 -5.61
N GLY A 92 29.52 -27.75 -6.39
CA GLY A 92 30.73 -28.47 -5.92
C GLY A 92 31.68 -27.60 -5.09
N HIS A 93 31.15 -26.72 -4.26
CA HIS A 93 31.89 -25.87 -3.33
C HIS A 93 32.47 -26.67 -2.18
N SER A 94 33.64 -26.26 -1.70
CA SER A 94 34.19 -26.77 -0.46
C SER A 94 33.30 -26.39 0.73
N VAL A 95 33.43 -27.13 1.84
CA VAL A 95 32.65 -26.88 3.07
C VAL A 95 32.83 -25.45 3.56
N GLN A 96 34.06 -24.92 3.54
CA GLN A 96 34.37 -23.58 4.03
C GLN A 96 33.75 -22.47 3.15
N GLU A 97 33.69 -22.69 1.83
CA GLU A 97 33.00 -21.78 0.92
C GLU A 97 31.48 -21.80 1.13
N LYS A 98 30.90 -22.98 1.40
CA LYS A 98 29.47 -23.11 1.69
C LYS A 98 29.10 -22.34 2.95
N ILE A 99 29.86 -22.52 4.04
CA ILE A 99 29.65 -21.80 5.31
C ILE A 99 29.65 -20.28 5.07
N LYS A 100 30.69 -19.75 4.39
CA LYS A 100 30.78 -18.32 4.11
C LYS A 100 29.59 -17.80 3.30
N LYS A 101 29.16 -18.55 2.26
CA LYS A 101 28.01 -18.16 1.45
C LYS A 101 26.70 -18.20 2.25
N TYR A 102 26.51 -19.18 3.13
CA TYR A 102 25.35 -19.23 4.00
C TYR A 102 25.33 -18.06 4.98
N ASP A 103 26.45 -17.68 5.60
CA ASP A 103 26.54 -16.50 6.45
C ASP A 103 26.13 -15.21 5.71
N GLU A 104 26.60 -15.04 4.46
CA GLU A 104 26.20 -13.91 3.61
C GLU A 104 24.68 -13.93 3.32
N VAL A 105 24.11 -15.11 3.04
CA VAL A 105 22.67 -15.26 2.81
C VAL A 105 21.86 -14.96 4.08
N ILE A 106 22.32 -15.36 5.28
CA ILE A 106 21.64 -15.08 6.55
C ILE A 106 21.49 -13.57 6.76
N VAL A 107 22.56 -12.80 6.54
CA VAL A 107 22.51 -11.33 6.66
C VAL A 107 21.47 -10.76 5.70
N LYS A 108 21.42 -11.26 4.47
CA LYS A 108 20.44 -10.83 3.46
C LYS A 108 19.01 -11.22 3.81
N ILE A 109 18.79 -12.36 4.44
CA ILE A 109 17.47 -12.75 4.95
C ILE A 109 17.02 -11.79 6.05
N GLN A 110 17.91 -11.38 6.97
CA GLN A 110 17.59 -10.42 8.02
C GLN A 110 17.21 -9.04 7.45
N GLU A 111 17.91 -8.57 6.40
CA GLU A 111 17.52 -7.35 5.67
C GLU A 111 16.12 -7.48 5.08
N CYS A 112 15.77 -8.64 4.52
CA CYS A 112 14.44 -8.91 3.97
C CYS A 112 13.35 -9.02 5.05
N GLU A 113 13.67 -9.55 6.24
CA GLU A 113 12.75 -9.57 7.39
C GLU A 113 12.36 -8.15 7.82
N ALA A 114 13.28 -7.19 7.76
CA ALA A 114 12.98 -5.78 8.02
C ALA A 114 12.01 -5.19 6.97
N LEU A 115 12.18 -5.55 5.69
CA LEU A 115 11.23 -5.16 4.64
C LEU A 115 9.85 -5.77 4.86
N LEU A 116 9.78 -7.03 5.30
CA LEU A 116 8.52 -7.69 5.64
C LEU A 116 7.82 -7.03 6.84
N ALA A 117 8.57 -6.59 7.86
CA ALA A 117 8.02 -5.82 8.96
C ALA A 117 7.41 -4.49 8.46
N ALA A 118 8.14 -3.75 7.63
CA ALA A 118 7.63 -2.51 7.03
C ALA A 118 6.39 -2.76 6.14
N ALA A 119 6.36 -3.86 5.39
CA ALA A 119 5.20 -4.26 4.59
C ALA A 119 4.01 -4.63 5.48
N THR A 120 4.26 -5.24 6.63
CA THR A 120 3.23 -5.59 7.61
C THR A 120 2.60 -4.33 8.20
N ASP A 121 3.40 -3.39 8.66
CA ASP A 121 2.92 -2.13 9.23
C ASP A 121 2.06 -1.34 8.22
N LYS A 122 2.52 -1.24 6.98
CA LYS A 122 1.76 -0.58 5.90
C LYS A 122 0.50 -1.35 5.55
N GLY A 123 0.58 -2.68 5.49
CA GLY A 123 -0.55 -3.56 5.24
C GLY A 123 -1.65 -3.38 6.29
N GLU A 124 -1.28 -3.29 7.57
CA GLU A 124 -2.22 -3.03 8.67
C GLU A 124 -2.90 -1.65 8.56
N GLN A 125 -2.13 -0.61 8.19
CA GLN A 125 -2.70 0.72 7.95
C GLN A 125 -3.72 0.71 6.80
N ILE A 126 -3.40 0.06 5.67
CA ILE A 126 -4.33 -0.08 4.54
C ILE A 126 -5.55 -0.91 4.95
N ALA A 127 -5.34 -2.00 5.70
CA ALA A 127 -6.38 -2.87 6.21
C ALA A 127 -7.38 -2.13 7.09
N ASN A 128 -6.92 -1.22 7.95
CA ASN A 128 -7.78 -0.42 8.83
C ASN A 128 -8.70 0.56 8.07
N GLU A 129 -8.28 1.00 6.89
CA GLU A 129 -9.07 1.87 6.02
C GLU A 129 -9.88 1.11 4.96
N GLY A 130 -9.57 -0.16 4.76
CA GLY A 130 -10.15 -1.01 3.72
C GLY A 130 -11.38 -1.81 4.15
N SER A 131 -11.96 -2.53 3.18
CA SER A 131 -13.05 -3.46 3.45
C SER A 131 -12.57 -4.70 4.21
N ALA A 132 -13.50 -5.48 4.77
CA ALA A 132 -13.16 -6.78 5.36
C ALA A 132 -12.47 -7.73 4.35
N ALA A 133 -12.80 -7.63 3.06
CA ALA A 133 -12.15 -8.40 2.01
C ALA A 133 -10.69 -7.96 1.81
N ASP A 134 -10.42 -6.64 1.73
CA ASP A 134 -9.05 -6.12 1.60
C ASP A 134 -8.18 -6.55 2.80
N ARG A 135 -8.74 -6.52 4.01
CA ARG A 135 -8.06 -6.99 5.22
C ARG A 135 -7.65 -8.46 5.13
N ASN A 136 -8.56 -9.31 4.66
CA ASN A 136 -8.30 -10.74 4.52
C ASN A 136 -7.22 -11.01 3.46
N ASP A 137 -7.29 -10.32 2.32
CA ASP A 137 -6.32 -10.47 1.23
C ASP A 137 -4.91 -10.04 1.67
N ILE A 138 -4.79 -8.87 2.31
CA ILE A 138 -3.51 -8.37 2.85
C ILE A 138 -2.94 -9.33 3.89
N THR A 139 -3.78 -9.78 4.82
CA THR A 139 -3.35 -10.72 5.88
C THR A 139 -2.85 -12.03 5.27
N ALA A 140 -3.58 -12.60 4.31
CA ALA A 140 -3.18 -13.84 3.64
C ALA A 140 -1.86 -13.70 2.89
N GLN A 141 -1.67 -12.58 2.17
CA GLN A 141 -0.44 -12.30 1.43
C GLN A 141 0.77 -12.18 2.36
N LEU A 142 0.66 -11.37 3.43
CA LEU A 142 1.73 -11.19 4.42
C LEU A 142 2.09 -12.50 5.13
N GLN A 143 1.09 -13.30 5.50
CA GLN A 143 1.33 -14.61 6.12
C GLN A 143 2.05 -15.57 5.15
N SER A 144 1.68 -15.59 3.87
CA SER A 144 2.36 -16.40 2.86
C SER A 144 3.83 -16.01 2.71
N LEU A 145 4.13 -14.71 2.60
CA LEU A 145 5.50 -14.21 2.50
C LEU A 145 6.31 -14.55 3.76
N LYS A 146 5.72 -14.38 4.95
CA LYS A 146 6.36 -14.73 6.22
C LYS A 146 6.72 -16.21 6.28
N GLN A 147 5.82 -17.09 5.86
CA GLN A 147 6.06 -18.53 5.84
C GLN A 147 7.20 -18.89 4.88
N GLN A 148 7.19 -18.33 3.66
CA GLN A 148 8.22 -18.57 2.67
C GLN A 148 9.60 -18.08 3.14
N LEU A 149 9.67 -16.88 3.73
CA LEU A 149 10.92 -16.33 4.26
C LEU A 149 11.45 -17.15 5.45
N THR A 150 10.56 -17.59 6.34
CA THR A 150 10.92 -18.48 7.47
C THR A 150 11.44 -19.83 6.96
N ALA A 151 10.85 -20.38 5.91
CA ALA A 151 11.30 -21.63 5.30
C ALA A 151 12.70 -21.47 4.68
N LEU A 152 12.94 -20.37 3.96
CA LEU A 152 14.25 -20.04 3.41
C LEU A 152 15.31 -19.90 4.50
N ARG A 153 14.99 -19.19 5.59
CA ARG A 153 15.86 -19.06 6.76
C ARG A 153 16.26 -20.41 7.35
N ARG A 154 15.27 -21.28 7.58
CA ARG A 154 15.52 -22.63 8.11
C ARG A 154 16.35 -23.50 7.18
N ALA A 155 16.23 -23.32 5.86
CA ALA A 155 17.06 -24.05 4.90
C ALA A 155 18.54 -23.67 5.04
N VAL A 156 18.82 -22.40 5.34
CA VAL A 156 20.18 -21.89 5.52
C VAL A 156 20.75 -22.22 6.91
N GLU A 157 19.96 -22.10 7.98
CA GLU A 157 20.39 -22.37 9.35
C GLU A 157 20.63 -23.87 9.66
N ARG A 158 20.14 -24.79 8.83
CA ARG A 158 20.29 -26.24 9.01
C ARG A 158 21.58 -26.82 8.43
N GLN A 159 22.39 -26.01 7.73
CA GLN A 159 23.60 -26.42 7.01
C GLN A 159 24.86 -25.99 7.75
#